data_AF-X1L259-F1
#
_entry.id   AF-X1L259-F1
#
_cell.length_a   1.000
_cell.length_b   1.000
_cell.length_c   1.000
_cell.angle_alpha   90.00
_cell.angle_beta   90.00
_cell.angle_gamma   90.00
#
_symmetry.space_group_name_H-M   'P 1'
#
loop_
_entity.id
_entity.type
_entity.pdbx_description
1 polymer ?
#
loop_
_entity_poly.entity_id
_entity_poly.type
_entity_poly.pdbx_seq_one_letter_code
_entity_poly.pdbx_strand_id
1 'polypeptide(L)'
;KPWKFIIELFNKGNYIVLDENNIVKIAKNYSIYKDRNILANREYTFPKSRGIDFLNITQDDFNEIFHNFEGELVRILARNINISGVISEEICLKAGIEKNRLGSDLNQEELVSLYNAFKKLRNQLLFGEINATIVASESGEDISVIPFNLELFKNNEKRTFNSFNEAVDEYFSKIDSTRMITPQDHAINQKIKSQEKILANQREYLEDLKKRKDMYYEHGAFIYANFNAMQKLFT
;
A
#
# COMPACT_ATOMS: atom_id res chain seq x y z
N LYS A 1 -10.26 -5.20 -41.02
CA LYS A 1 -10.38 -4.06 -40.08
C LYS A 1 -9.76 -4.47 -38.75
N PRO A 2 -9.10 -3.57 -37.98
CA PRO A 2 -8.30 -3.98 -36.85
C PRO A 2 -9.18 -4.31 -35.63
N TRP A 3 -8.93 -5.48 -35.06
CA TRP A 3 -9.43 -5.85 -33.73
C TRP A 3 -8.57 -5.15 -32.67
N LYS A 4 -9.15 -4.89 -31.48
CA LYS A 4 -8.41 -4.29 -30.36
C LYS A 4 -8.27 -5.30 -29.24
N PHE A 5 -7.08 -5.39 -28.66
CA PHE A 5 -6.82 -6.19 -27.47
C PHE A 5 -6.50 -5.26 -26.30
N ILE A 6 -7.39 -5.24 -25.32
CA ILE A 6 -7.29 -4.42 -24.12
C ILE A 6 -6.81 -5.29 -22.97
N ILE A 7 -5.76 -4.85 -22.28
CA ILE A 7 -5.25 -5.50 -21.07
C ILE A 7 -5.44 -4.53 -19.91
N GLU A 8 -6.21 -4.95 -18.91
CA GLU A 8 -6.43 -4.22 -17.67
C GLU A 8 -5.57 -4.83 -16.57
N LEU A 9 -4.57 -4.09 -16.09
CA LEU A 9 -3.61 -4.53 -15.06
C LEU A 9 -3.95 -4.03 -13.66
N PHE A 10 -5.23 -3.89 -13.35
CA PHE A 10 -5.72 -3.50 -12.03
C PHE A 10 -6.71 -4.53 -11.47
N ASN A 11 -6.89 -4.55 -10.15
CA ASN A 11 -7.72 -5.54 -9.45
C ASN A 11 -7.28 -6.99 -9.80
N LYS A 12 -8.19 -7.89 -10.16
CA LYS A 12 -7.89 -9.28 -10.59
C LYS A 12 -7.37 -9.39 -12.04
N GLY A 13 -7.17 -8.25 -12.69
CA GLY A 13 -6.82 -8.13 -14.10
C GLY A 13 -7.92 -8.59 -15.05
N ASN A 14 -7.90 -8.07 -16.28
CA ASN A 14 -8.79 -8.50 -17.36
C ASN A 14 -8.05 -8.44 -18.70
N TYR A 15 -8.45 -9.27 -19.65
CA TYR A 15 -8.09 -9.09 -21.05
C TYR A 15 -9.37 -9.14 -21.87
N ILE A 16 -9.50 -8.24 -22.84
CA ILE A 16 -10.74 -8.01 -23.56
C ILE A 16 -10.41 -7.83 -25.05
N VAL A 17 -11.09 -8.58 -25.89
CA VAL A 17 -10.99 -8.50 -27.34
C VAL A 17 -12.21 -7.76 -27.86
N LEU A 18 -11.97 -6.67 -28.59
CA LEU A 18 -13.00 -5.84 -29.21
C LEU A 18 -12.93 -5.94 -30.73
N ASP A 19 -14.08 -5.80 -31.38
CA ASP A 19 -14.12 -5.56 -32.82
C ASP A 19 -13.86 -4.08 -33.17
N GLU A 20 -13.95 -3.76 -34.45
CA GLU A 20 -13.79 -2.41 -34.99
C GLU A 20 -14.72 -1.34 -34.40
N ASN A 21 -15.88 -1.73 -33.89
CA ASN A 21 -16.90 -0.85 -33.33
C ASN A 21 -16.80 -0.78 -31.79
N ASN A 22 -15.66 -1.18 -31.21
CA ASN A 22 -15.45 -1.32 -29.77
C ASN A 22 -16.44 -2.29 -29.09
N ILE A 23 -17.02 -3.24 -29.82
CA ILE A 23 -17.92 -4.24 -29.25
C ILE A 23 -17.10 -5.39 -28.66
N VAL A 24 -17.38 -5.73 -27.41
CA VAL A 24 -16.73 -6.85 -26.70
C VAL A 24 -17.10 -8.18 -27.35
N LYS A 25 -16.10 -8.89 -27.87
CA LYS A 25 -16.24 -10.27 -28.36
C LYS A 25 -15.85 -11.28 -27.29
N ILE A 26 -14.69 -11.08 -26.66
CA ILE A 26 -14.16 -11.99 -25.64
C ILE A 26 -13.68 -11.15 -24.46
N ALA A 27 -13.94 -11.61 -23.24
CA ALA A 27 -13.33 -11.07 -22.03
C ALA A 27 -12.93 -12.22 -21.11
N LYS A 28 -11.81 -12.10 -20.39
CA LYS A 28 -11.46 -13.03 -19.30
C LYS A 28 -12.58 -13.06 -18.25
N ASN A 29 -13.08 -11.88 -17.90
CA ASN A 29 -14.17 -11.70 -16.95
C ASN A 29 -15.21 -10.73 -17.52
N TYR A 30 -16.45 -11.19 -17.66
CA TYR A 30 -17.61 -10.34 -17.89
C TYR A 30 -18.15 -9.86 -16.54
N SER A 31 -18.40 -8.57 -16.38
CA SER A 31 -18.74 -7.98 -15.09
C SER A 31 -19.55 -6.70 -15.24
N ILE A 32 -20.45 -6.48 -14.30
CA ILE A 32 -21.23 -5.25 -14.16
C ILE A 32 -20.62 -4.46 -13.01
N TYR A 33 -20.19 -3.23 -13.29
CA TYR A 33 -19.66 -2.32 -12.28
C TYR A 33 -20.59 -1.11 -12.14
N LYS A 34 -20.40 -0.34 -11.06
CA LYS A 34 -21.14 0.90 -10.84
C LYS A 34 -21.01 1.90 -12.00
N ASP A 35 -19.79 2.03 -12.55
CA ASP A 35 -19.47 3.06 -13.54
C ASP A 35 -19.42 2.54 -14.99
N ARG A 36 -19.43 1.22 -15.21
CA ARG A 36 -19.35 0.61 -16.55
C ARG A 36 -19.73 -0.86 -16.54
N ASN A 37 -20.01 -1.42 -17.72
CA ASN A 37 -20.26 -2.84 -17.91
C ASN A 37 -19.29 -3.44 -18.91
N ILE A 38 -18.86 -4.68 -18.67
CA ILE A 38 -18.10 -5.49 -19.60
C ILE A 38 -18.96 -6.72 -19.90
N LEU A 39 -19.70 -6.67 -21.01
CA LEU A 39 -20.68 -7.68 -21.41
C LEU A 39 -20.45 -8.09 -22.86
N ALA A 40 -20.69 -9.35 -23.19
CA ALA A 40 -20.57 -9.85 -24.56
C ALA A 40 -21.51 -9.09 -25.50
N ASN A 41 -21.01 -8.76 -26.69
CA ASN A 41 -21.73 -8.03 -27.74
C ASN A 41 -22.28 -6.66 -27.29
N ARG A 42 -21.64 -6.03 -26.29
CA ARG A 42 -21.90 -4.64 -25.89
C ARG A 42 -20.67 -3.79 -26.15
N GLU A 43 -20.89 -2.49 -26.30
CA GLU A 43 -19.81 -1.51 -26.42
C GLU A 43 -18.96 -1.49 -25.15
N TYR A 44 -17.65 -1.46 -25.32
CA TYR A 44 -16.69 -1.34 -24.23
C TYR A 44 -16.49 0.13 -23.85
N THR A 45 -16.53 0.40 -22.55
CA THR A 45 -16.21 1.70 -21.98
C THR A 45 -15.03 1.57 -21.00
N PHE A 46 -14.06 2.48 -21.11
CA PHE A 46 -12.96 2.59 -20.15
C PHE A 46 -13.46 2.88 -18.73
N PRO A 47 -12.73 2.48 -17.68
CA PRO A 47 -13.08 2.88 -16.33
C PRO A 47 -12.92 4.39 -16.21
N LYS A 48 -13.72 5.03 -15.34
CA LYS A 48 -13.51 6.44 -15.02
C LYS A 48 -12.13 6.63 -14.40
N SER A 49 -11.34 7.54 -14.96
CA SER A 49 -10.08 7.96 -14.35
C SER A 49 -10.33 8.52 -12.95
N ARG A 50 -9.41 8.24 -12.04
CA ARG A 50 -9.42 8.76 -10.67
C ARG A 50 -8.14 9.54 -10.44
N GLY A 51 -8.23 10.61 -9.66
CA GLY A 51 -7.10 11.47 -9.37
C GLY A 51 -6.66 12.31 -10.57
N ILE A 52 -5.58 13.06 -10.36
CA ILE A 52 -4.90 13.87 -11.37
C ILE A 52 -3.87 12.99 -12.08
N ASP A 53 -3.73 13.18 -13.39
CA ASP A 53 -2.68 12.51 -14.17
C ASP A 53 -1.30 12.94 -13.68
N PHE A 54 -0.54 11.97 -13.13
CA PHE A 54 0.80 12.21 -12.60
C PHE A 54 1.78 12.77 -13.65
N LEU A 55 1.53 12.53 -14.95
CA LEU A 55 2.37 13.08 -16.01
C LEU A 55 2.24 14.60 -16.13
N ASN A 56 1.06 15.12 -15.84
CA ASN A 56 0.68 16.50 -16.12
C ASN A 56 0.50 17.36 -14.86
N ILE A 57 0.55 16.76 -13.67
CA ILE A 57 0.40 17.48 -12.40
C ILE A 57 1.47 18.58 -12.22
N THR A 58 1.00 19.78 -11.84
CA THR A 58 1.79 20.97 -11.54
C THR A 58 1.97 21.17 -10.03
N GLN A 59 2.78 22.17 -9.63
CA GLN A 59 2.93 22.53 -8.21
C GLN A 59 1.61 23.04 -7.62
N ASP A 60 0.86 23.81 -8.40
CA ASP A 60 -0.41 24.39 -7.95
C ASP A 60 -1.45 23.29 -7.72
N ASP A 61 -1.55 22.33 -8.66
CA ASP A 61 -2.38 21.14 -8.47
C ASP A 61 -1.99 20.35 -7.21
N PHE A 62 -0.68 20.23 -6.95
CA PHE A 62 -0.17 19.55 -5.77
C PHE A 62 -0.60 20.27 -4.49
N ASN A 63 -0.47 21.59 -4.45
CA ASN A 63 -0.91 22.41 -3.32
C ASN A 63 -2.43 22.30 -3.10
N GLU A 64 -3.22 22.33 -4.17
CA GLU A 64 -4.67 22.15 -4.10
C GLU A 64 -5.07 20.78 -3.53
N ILE A 65 -4.35 19.71 -3.90
CA ILE A 65 -4.60 18.38 -3.31
C ILE A 65 -4.44 18.42 -1.79
N PHE A 66 -3.35 18.99 -1.28
CA PHE A 66 -3.10 19.04 0.16
C PHE A 66 -4.00 20.04 0.90
N HIS A 67 -4.58 21.00 0.18
CA HIS A 67 -5.60 21.90 0.73
C HIS A 67 -6.99 21.24 0.83
N ASN A 68 -7.34 20.42 -0.17
CA ASN A 68 -8.69 19.86 -0.30
C ASN A 68 -8.89 18.51 0.38
N PHE A 69 -7.81 17.79 0.71
CA PHE A 69 -7.87 16.44 1.25
C PHE A 69 -7.13 16.31 2.59
N GLU A 70 -7.80 15.69 3.56
CA GLU A 70 -7.24 15.40 4.88
C GLU A 70 -6.67 13.98 4.98
N GLY A 71 -5.68 13.80 5.86
CA GLY A 71 -5.11 12.51 6.22
C GLY A 71 -3.59 12.45 6.10
N GLU A 72 -3.06 11.22 6.23
CA GLU A 72 -1.62 10.93 6.09
C GLU A 72 -1.12 11.25 4.68
N LEU A 73 0.08 11.85 4.57
CA LEU A 73 0.69 12.23 3.28
C LEU A 73 0.67 11.09 2.27
N VAL A 74 1.11 9.90 2.68
CA VAL A 74 1.20 8.72 1.80
C VAL A 74 -0.17 8.35 1.21
N ARG A 75 -1.26 8.54 1.97
CA ARG A 75 -2.62 8.24 1.53
C ARG A 75 -3.17 9.31 0.61
N ILE A 76 -2.88 10.59 0.90
CA ILE A 76 -3.26 11.72 0.05
C ILE A 76 -2.60 11.55 -1.34
N LEU A 77 -1.29 11.30 -1.38
CA LEU A 77 -0.53 11.08 -2.62
C LEU A 77 -1.08 9.89 -3.41
N ALA A 78 -1.22 8.72 -2.79
CA ALA A 78 -1.65 7.51 -3.48
C ALA A 78 -3.07 7.63 -4.07
N ARG A 79 -4.01 8.27 -3.34
CA ARG A 79 -5.41 8.38 -3.76
C ARG A 79 -5.64 9.45 -4.82
N ASN A 80 -4.93 10.58 -4.72
CA ASN A 80 -5.22 11.76 -5.54
C ASN A 80 -4.28 11.89 -6.75
N ILE A 81 -3.10 11.27 -6.73
CA ILE A 81 -2.14 11.28 -7.85
C ILE A 81 -2.11 9.90 -8.56
N ASN A 82 -2.90 8.94 -8.08
CA ASN A 82 -3.04 7.60 -8.66
C ASN A 82 -1.70 6.85 -8.82
N ILE A 83 -0.82 7.00 -7.82
CA ILE A 83 0.47 6.31 -7.71
C ILE A 83 0.42 5.25 -6.60
N SER A 84 1.31 4.26 -6.65
CA SER A 84 1.33 3.21 -5.64
C SER A 84 1.78 3.73 -4.27
N GLY A 85 1.42 3.01 -3.21
CA GLY A 85 1.87 3.34 -1.85
C GLY A 85 3.39 3.37 -1.72
N VAL A 86 4.10 2.41 -2.31
CA VAL A 86 5.57 2.35 -2.31
C VAL A 86 6.19 3.61 -2.93
N ILE A 87 5.66 4.06 -4.06
CA ILE A 87 6.12 5.29 -4.72
C ILE A 87 5.76 6.53 -3.90
N SER A 88 4.61 6.53 -3.24
CA SER A 88 4.22 7.62 -2.32
C SER A 88 5.15 7.70 -1.11
N GLU A 89 5.56 6.56 -0.54
CA GLU A 89 6.54 6.50 0.56
C GLU A 89 7.92 6.99 0.11
N GLU A 90 8.36 6.59 -1.08
CA GLU A 90 9.62 7.07 -1.67
C GLU A 90 9.63 8.60 -1.83
N ILE A 91 8.52 9.19 -2.27
CA ILE A 91 8.40 10.65 -2.41
C ILE A 91 8.56 11.34 -1.05
N CYS A 92 7.85 10.85 -0.02
CA CYS A 92 7.96 11.39 1.35
C CYS A 92 9.40 11.27 1.87
N LEU A 93 10.03 10.11 1.68
CA LEU A 93 11.41 9.86 2.09
C LEU A 93 12.40 10.79 1.39
N LYS A 94 12.28 10.97 0.08
CA LYS A 94 13.13 11.89 -0.70
C LYS A 94 12.91 13.37 -0.35
N ALA A 95 11.71 13.72 0.11
CA ALA A 95 11.40 15.06 0.60
C ALA A 95 11.90 15.30 2.05
N GLY A 96 12.33 14.24 2.75
CA GLY A 96 12.72 14.31 4.16
C GLY A 96 11.55 14.44 5.12
N ILE A 97 10.35 13.97 4.73
CA ILE A 97 9.12 14.13 5.51
C ILE A 97 8.55 12.76 5.90
N GLU A 98 8.11 12.63 7.14
CA GLU A 98 7.50 11.39 7.62
C GLU A 98 6.21 11.04 6.87
N LYS A 99 6.11 9.81 6.37
CA LYS A 99 4.99 9.34 5.54
C LYS A 99 3.61 9.40 6.20
N ASN A 100 3.57 9.33 7.54
CA ASN A 100 2.36 9.34 8.35
C ASN A 100 1.99 10.74 8.85
N ARG A 101 2.76 11.78 8.51
CA ARG A 101 2.42 13.15 8.88
C ARG A 101 1.10 13.55 8.23
N LEU A 102 0.34 14.43 8.88
CA LEU A 102 -0.91 14.93 8.31
C LEU A 102 -0.63 16.00 7.25
N GLY A 103 -1.37 15.95 6.14
CA GLY A 103 -1.28 16.95 5.07
C GLY A 103 -1.54 18.38 5.55
N SER A 104 -2.43 18.54 6.54
CA SER A 104 -2.75 19.81 7.19
C SER A 104 -1.57 20.46 7.91
N ASP A 105 -0.58 19.66 8.31
CA ASP A 105 0.53 20.12 9.14
C ASP A 105 1.73 20.58 8.31
N LEU A 106 1.64 20.48 6.97
CA LEU A 106 2.72 20.86 6.07
C LEU A 106 2.80 22.37 5.90
N ASN A 107 4.02 22.89 5.98
CA ASN A 107 4.30 24.27 5.58
C ASN A 107 4.57 24.36 4.06
N GLN A 108 4.67 25.59 3.55
CA GLN A 108 4.85 25.84 2.12
C GLN A 108 6.19 25.31 1.58
N GLU A 109 7.27 25.37 2.37
CA GLU A 109 8.59 24.86 1.97
C GLU A 109 8.56 23.32 1.85
N GLU A 110 7.85 22.66 2.75
CA GLU A 110 7.65 21.21 2.76
C GLU A 110 6.81 20.74 1.56
N LEU A 111 5.75 21.48 1.20
CA LEU A 111 4.97 21.22 -0.02
C LEU A 111 5.82 21.35 -1.29
N VAL A 112 6.69 22.36 -1.35
CA VAL A 112 7.64 22.53 -2.46
C VAL A 112 8.66 21.39 -2.48
N SER A 113 9.16 20.94 -1.32
CA SER A 113 10.07 19.79 -1.21
C SER A 113 9.42 18.50 -1.72
N LEU A 114 8.17 18.21 -1.31
CA LEU A 114 7.41 17.05 -1.77
C LEU A 114 7.19 17.06 -3.27
N TYR A 115 6.75 18.20 -3.83
CA TYR A 115 6.55 18.31 -5.27
C TYR A 115 7.86 18.14 -6.04
N ASN A 116 8.97 18.68 -5.54
CA ASN A 116 10.29 18.49 -6.15
C ASN A 116 10.74 17.02 -6.11
N ALA A 117 10.51 16.32 -4.99
CA ALA A 117 10.78 14.89 -4.85
C ALA A 117 9.94 14.07 -5.84
N PHE A 118 8.64 14.35 -5.92
CA PHE A 118 7.72 13.78 -6.90
C PHE A 118 8.19 14.02 -8.33
N LYS A 119 8.51 15.27 -8.70
CA LYS A 119 8.95 15.64 -10.05
C LYS A 119 10.24 14.93 -10.44
N LYS A 120 11.20 14.80 -9.51
CA LYS A 120 12.43 14.03 -9.73
C LYS A 120 12.13 12.56 -10.02
N LEU A 121 11.24 11.95 -9.24
CA LEU A 121 10.85 10.55 -9.42
C LEU A 121 10.09 10.33 -10.74
N ARG A 122 9.19 11.25 -11.10
CA ARG A 122 8.51 11.25 -12.41
C ARG A 122 9.50 11.32 -13.57
N ASN A 123 10.48 12.22 -13.49
CA ASN A 123 11.49 12.37 -14.53
C ASN A 123 12.40 11.13 -14.61
N GLN A 124 12.73 10.52 -13.47
CA GLN A 124 13.47 9.25 -13.44
C GLN A 124 12.67 8.12 -14.12
N LEU A 125 11.35 8.06 -13.94
CA LEU A 125 10.50 7.09 -14.61
C LEU A 125 10.41 7.32 -16.13
N LEU A 126 10.33 8.58 -16.57
CA LEU A 126 10.12 8.92 -17.98
C LEU A 126 11.40 8.92 -18.83
N PHE A 127 12.52 9.33 -18.23
CA PHE A 127 13.76 9.60 -18.96
C PHE A 127 14.98 8.90 -18.35
N GLY A 128 14.81 8.18 -17.24
CA GLY A 128 15.89 7.47 -16.59
C GLY A 128 16.18 6.11 -17.21
N GLU A 129 17.35 5.57 -16.88
CA GLU A 129 17.72 4.21 -17.27
C GLU A 129 17.02 3.18 -16.39
N ILE A 130 16.54 2.12 -17.03
CA ILE A 130 15.96 0.97 -16.33
C ILE A 130 17.09 0.21 -15.63
N ASN A 131 17.04 0.17 -14.31
CA ASN A 131 17.89 -0.63 -13.45
C ASN A 131 17.04 -1.73 -12.81
N ALA A 132 16.71 -2.74 -13.61
CA ALA A 132 15.82 -3.82 -13.23
C ALA A 132 16.38 -4.60 -12.04
N THR A 133 15.67 -4.57 -10.91
CA THR A 133 16.16 -5.11 -9.64
C THR A 133 15.07 -5.84 -8.89
N ILE A 134 15.38 -7.01 -8.36
CA ILE A 134 14.59 -7.68 -7.32
C ILE A 134 15.19 -7.32 -5.96
N VAL A 135 14.34 -6.92 -5.03
CA VAL A 135 14.67 -6.56 -3.65
C VAL A 135 14.27 -7.70 -2.73
N ALA A 136 15.18 -8.12 -1.84
CA ALA A 136 14.93 -9.12 -0.82
C ALA A 136 14.83 -8.53 0.59
N SER A 137 14.05 -9.17 1.46
CA SER A 137 14.01 -8.88 2.90
C SER A 137 15.29 -9.35 3.60
N GLU A 138 15.46 -8.98 4.87
CA GLU A 138 16.53 -9.52 5.73
C GLU A 138 16.44 -11.04 5.91
N SER A 139 15.26 -11.63 5.73
CA SER A 139 15.05 -13.09 5.76
C SER A 139 15.34 -13.78 4.42
N GLY A 140 15.78 -13.04 3.40
CA GLY A 140 16.10 -13.54 2.06
C GLY A 140 14.87 -13.78 1.16
N GLU A 141 13.68 -13.32 1.57
CA GLU A 141 12.46 -13.43 0.75
C GLU A 141 12.39 -12.28 -0.26
N ASP A 142 12.06 -12.57 -1.51
CA ASP A 142 11.88 -11.54 -2.54
C ASP A 142 10.60 -10.72 -2.24
N ILE A 143 10.75 -9.44 -1.91
CA ILE A 143 9.64 -8.57 -1.48
C ILE A 143 9.14 -7.62 -2.57
N SER A 144 9.97 -7.29 -3.56
CA SER A 144 9.59 -6.34 -4.61
C SER A 144 10.45 -6.51 -5.86
N VAL A 145 9.89 -6.13 -7.00
CA VAL A 145 10.61 -5.97 -8.28
C VAL A 145 10.43 -4.53 -8.75
N ILE A 146 11.54 -3.82 -8.99
CA ILE A 146 11.54 -2.39 -9.28
C ILE A 146 12.34 -2.09 -10.56
N PRO A 147 11.88 -1.14 -11.40
CA PRO A 147 12.56 -0.78 -12.64
C PRO A 147 13.72 0.20 -12.41
N PHE A 148 13.85 0.76 -11.22
CA PHE A 148 14.95 1.63 -10.81
C PHE A 148 15.10 1.64 -9.29
N ASN A 149 16.27 2.06 -8.81
CA ASN A 149 16.56 2.10 -7.37
C ASN A 149 15.68 3.10 -6.62
N LEU A 150 15.13 2.63 -5.50
CA LEU A 150 14.38 3.43 -4.51
C LEU A 150 15.20 3.50 -3.21
N GLU A 151 15.27 4.69 -2.59
CA GLU A 151 15.92 4.92 -1.30
C GLU A 151 15.25 4.10 -0.19
N LEU A 152 13.94 3.85 -0.32
CA LEU A 152 13.16 2.97 0.57
C LEU A 152 13.83 1.60 0.76
N PHE A 153 14.50 1.09 -0.27
CA PHE A 153 15.14 -0.22 -0.26
C PHE A 153 16.67 -0.15 -0.17
N LYS A 154 17.23 0.97 0.30
CA LYS A 154 18.70 1.16 0.32
C LYS A 154 19.45 0.08 1.09
N ASN A 155 18.90 -0.37 2.21
CA ASN A 155 19.54 -1.34 3.10
C ASN A 155 19.17 -2.80 2.79
N ASN A 156 18.34 -3.02 1.77
CA ASN A 156 17.93 -4.36 1.36
C ASN A 156 18.95 -5.01 0.44
N GLU A 157 19.02 -6.34 0.48
CA GLU A 157 19.71 -7.11 -0.54
C GLU A 157 19.01 -6.98 -1.90
N LYS A 158 19.81 -6.92 -2.97
CA LYS A 158 19.33 -6.62 -4.32
C LYS A 158 19.99 -7.55 -5.33
N ARG A 159 19.21 -8.00 -6.31
CA ARG A 159 19.69 -8.73 -7.49
C ARG A 159 19.29 -7.99 -8.75
N THR A 160 20.26 -7.64 -9.58
CA THR A 160 20.05 -6.89 -10.83
C THR A 160 19.87 -7.83 -12.02
N PHE A 161 19.11 -7.39 -13.01
CA PHE A 161 18.80 -8.15 -14.24
C PHE A 161 19.05 -7.30 -15.48
N ASN A 162 19.17 -7.94 -16.64
CA ASN A 162 19.46 -7.25 -17.89
C ASN A 162 18.24 -6.49 -18.44
N SER A 163 17.04 -6.94 -18.10
CA SER A 163 15.80 -6.28 -18.47
C SER A 163 14.76 -6.34 -17.35
N PHE A 164 13.83 -5.39 -17.35
CA PHE A 164 12.74 -5.40 -16.38
C PHE A 164 11.81 -6.60 -16.58
N ASN A 165 11.63 -7.05 -17.82
CA ASN A 165 10.84 -8.26 -18.11
C ASN A 165 11.48 -9.51 -17.48
N GLU A 166 12.80 -9.65 -17.56
CA GLU A 166 13.53 -10.75 -16.93
C GLU A 166 13.40 -10.72 -15.40
N ALA A 167 13.53 -9.54 -14.78
CA ALA A 167 13.32 -9.40 -13.34
C ALA A 167 11.88 -9.74 -12.91
N VAL A 168 10.88 -9.31 -13.68
CA VAL A 168 9.46 -9.59 -13.43
C VAL A 168 9.19 -11.08 -13.57
N ASP A 169 9.74 -11.73 -14.61
CA ASP A 169 9.57 -13.17 -14.85
C ASP A 169 10.17 -14.01 -13.70
N GLU A 170 11.40 -13.71 -13.28
CA GLU A 170 12.06 -14.36 -12.14
C GLU A 170 11.27 -14.17 -10.84
N TYR A 171 10.83 -12.92 -10.55
CA TYR A 171 10.09 -12.59 -9.35
C TYR A 171 8.75 -13.35 -9.25
N PHE A 172 7.96 -13.31 -10.32
CA PHE A 172 6.64 -13.96 -10.31
C PHE A 172 6.72 -15.48 -10.50
N SER A 173 7.72 -16.01 -11.20
CA SER A 173 7.95 -17.47 -11.29
C SER A 173 8.18 -18.09 -9.92
N LYS A 174 8.95 -17.43 -9.05
CA LYS A 174 9.13 -17.86 -7.65
C LYS A 174 7.83 -17.80 -6.87
N ILE A 175 7.08 -16.70 -6.96
CA ILE A 175 5.79 -16.57 -6.27
C ILE A 175 4.81 -17.65 -6.72
N ASP A 176 4.73 -17.91 -8.02
CA ASP A 176 3.83 -18.92 -8.56
C ASP A 176 4.28 -20.33 -8.16
N SER A 177 5.58 -20.61 -8.14
CA SER A 177 6.10 -21.89 -7.62
C SER A 177 5.73 -22.10 -6.13
N THR A 178 5.85 -21.06 -5.29
CA THR A 178 5.44 -21.08 -3.89
C THR A 178 3.92 -21.21 -3.74
N ARG A 179 3.13 -20.59 -4.62
CA ARG A 179 1.66 -20.70 -4.62
C ARG A 179 1.14 -22.02 -5.17
N MET A 180 1.91 -22.69 -6.03
CA MET A 180 1.64 -24.05 -6.50
C MET A 180 1.94 -25.10 -5.42
N ILE A 181 2.59 -24.71 -4.32
CA ILE A 181 2.59 -25.48 -3.06
C ILE A 181 1.18 -25.38 -2.44
N THR A 182 0.34 -26.29 -2.92
CA THR A 182 -0.97 -26.79 -2.46
C THR A 182 -2.05 -25.83 -1.90
N PRO A 183 -3.34 -25.97 -2.32
CA PRO A 183 -4.49 -25.29 -1.71
C PRO A 183 -4.64 -25.48 -0.19
N GLN A 184 -4.08 -26.57 0.34
CA GLN A 184 -4.01 -26.89 1.76
C GLN A 184 -3.24 -25.81 2.55
N ASP A 185 -2.15 -25.31 1.99
CA ASP A 185 -1.23 -24.40 2.68
C ASP A 185 -1.75 -22.98 2.76
N HIS A 186 -2.59 -22.56 1.81
CA HIS A 186 -3.24 -21.25 1.90
C HIS A 186 -4.26 -21.19 3.05
N ALA A 187 -5.05 -22.26 3.24
CA ALA A 187 -5.96 -22.37 4.37
C ALA A 187 -5.20 -22.47 5.70
N ILE A 188 -4.09 -23.21 5.72
CA ILE A 188 -3.20 -23.33 6.90
C ILE A 188 -2.54 -21.98 7.21
N ASN A 189 -2.00 -21.27 6.22
CA ASN A 189 -1.36 -19.96 6.39
C ASN A 189 -2.34 -18.87 6.84
N GLN A 190 -3.59 -18.87 6.34
CA GLN A 190 -4.62 -17.99 6.87
C GLN A 190 -4.94 -18.31 8.34
N LYS A 191 -4.97 -19.59 8.69
CA LYS A 191 -5.19 -20.02 10.08
C LYS A 191 -4.03 -19.63 10.99
N ILE A 192 -2.79 -19.77 10.52
CA ILE A 192 -1.57 -19.32 11.21
C ILE A 192 -1.63 -17.81 11.45
N LYS A 193 -1.85 -17.00 10.41
CA LYS A 193 -1.97 -15.53 10.56
C LYS A 193 -3.08 -15.11 11.53
N SER A 194 -4.22 -15.80 11.48
CA SER A 194 -5.31 -15.57 12.44
C SER A 194 -4.88 -15.90 13.87
N GLN A 195 -4.18 -17.01 14.07
CA GLN A 195 -3.71 -17.43 15.39
C GLN A 195 -2.60 -16.53 15.93
N GLU A 196 -1.67 -16.07 15.08
CA GLU A 196 -0.64 -15.09 15.46
C GLU A 196 -1.26 -13.78 15.92
N LYS A 197 -2.29 -13.28 15.21
CA LYS A 197 -3.02 -12.08 15.63
C LYS A 197 -3.73 -12.28 16.97
N ILE A 198 -4.37 -13.44 17.18
CA ILE A 198 -4.99 -13.78 18.46
C ILE A 198 -3.94 -13.83 19.57
N LEU A 199 -2.80 -14.45 19.33
CA LEU A 199 -1.71 -14.56 20.30
C LEU A 199 -1.14 -13.19 20.68
N ALA A 200 -0.96 -12.30 19.70
CA ALA A 200 -0.52 -10.92 19.93
C ALA A 200 -1.50 -10.17 20.85
N ASN A 201 -2.80 -10.22 20.53
CA ASN A 201 -3.84 -9.59 21.35
C ASN A 201 -3.91 -10.20 22.77
N GLN A 202 -3.73 -11.52 22.89
CA GLN A 202 -3.71 -12.19 24.20
C GLN A 202 -2.50 -11.78 25.04
N ARG A 203 -1.32 -11.58 24.43
CA ARG A 203 -0.13 -11.08 25.12
C ARG A 203 -0.32 -9.65 25.61
N GLU A 204 -0.86 -8.78 24.75
CA GLU A 204 -1.19 -7.40 25.12
C GLU A 204 -2.22 -7.35 26.26
N TYR A 205 -3.28 -8.16 26.18
CA TYR A 205 -4.28 -8.27 27.24
C TYR A 205 -3.69 -8.82 28.55
N LEU A 206 -2.77 -9.79 28.49
CA LEU A 206 -2.08 -10.32 29.65
C LEU A 206 -1.22 -9.25 30.33
N GLU A 207 -0.56 -8.39 29.56
CA GLU A 207 0.19 -7.25 30.10
C GLU A 207 -0.73 -6.23 30.78
N ASP A 208 -1.88 -5.92 30.19
CA ASP A 208 -2.88 -5.04 30.82
C ASP A 208 -3.41 -5.63 32.13
N LEU A 209 -3.73 -6.94 32.15
CA LEU A 209 -4.14 -7.63 33.37
C LEU A 209 -3.07 -7.61 34.45
N LYS A 210 -1.79 -7.76 34.10
CA LYS A 210 -0.68 -7.64 35.07
C LYS A 210 -0.62 -6.23 35.66
N LYS A 211 -0.70 -5.19 34.84
CA LYS A 211 -0.74 -3.79 35.29
C LYS A 211 -1.91 -3.53 36.22
N ARG A 212 -3.12 -4.01 35.87
CA ARG A 212 -4.31 -3.89 36.73
C ARG A 212 -4.15 -4.65 38.04
N LYS A 213 -3.57 -5.85 38.01
CA LYS A 213 -3.30 -6.64 39.22
C LYS A 213 -2.43 -5.84 40.18
N ASP A 214 -1.32 -5.29 39.69
CA ASP A 214 -0.39 -4.51 40.51
C ASP A 214 -1.07 -3.25 41.06
N MET A 215 -1.82 -2.51 40.22
CA MET A 215 -2.64 -1.37 40.64
C MET A 215 -3.66 -1.73 41.74
N TYR A 216 -4.36 -2.86 41.62
CA TYR A 216 -5.31 -3.29 42.66
C TYR A 216 -4.63 -3.73 43.95
N TYR A 217 -3.42 -4.30 43.88
CA TYR A 217 -2.61 -4.57 45.06
C TYR A 217 -2.21 -3.28 45.77
N GLU A 218 -1.80 -2.24 45.03
CA GLU A 218 -1.50 -0.93 45.59
C GLU A 218 -2.73 -0.28 46.24
N HIS A 219 -3.88 -0.29 45.55
CA HIS A 219 -5.15 0.18 46.13
C HIS A 219 -5.51 -0.60 47.40
N GLY A 220 -5.40 -1.92 47.38
CA GLY A 220 -5.67 -2.77 48.55
C GLY A 220 -4.73 -2.47 49.72
N ALA A 221 -3.44 -2.31 49.45
CA ALA A 221 -2.44 -1.95 50.46
C ALA A 221 -2.72 -0.55 51.05
N PHE A 222 -3.10 0.42 50.21
CA PHE A 222 -3.46 1.77 50.66
C PHE A 222 -4.73 1.76 51.52
N ILE A 223 -5.76 1.01 51.10
CA ILE A 223 -7.00 0.84 51.85
C ILE A 223 -6.70 0.19 53.21
N TYR A 224 -5.89 -0.87 53.23
CA TYR A 224 -5.52 -1.57 54.45
C TYR A 224 -4.74 -0.67 55.42
N ALA A 225 -3.76 0.09 54.92
CA ALA A 225 -2.99 1.03 55.73
C ALA A 225 -3.85 2.14 56.36
N ASN A 226 -4.93 2.55 55.69
CA ASN A 226 -5.83 3.63 56.13
C ASN A 226 -7.18 3.13 56.67
N PHE A 227 -7.31 1.82 56.89
CA PHE A 227 -8.59 1.18 57.18
C PHE A 227 -9.29 1.77 58.40
N ASN A 228 -8.55 1.95 59.50
CA ASN A 228 -9.07 2.53 60.74
C ASN A 228 -9.50 4.00 60.60
N ALA A 229 -8.83 4.77 59.74
CA ALA A 229 -9.17 6.17 59.49
C ALA A 229 -10.44 6.27 58.62
N MET A 230 -10.58 5.41 57.61
CA MET A 230 -11.80 5.33 56.79
C MET A 230 -13.00 4.83 57.58
N GLN A 231 -12.82 3.82 58.45
CA GLN A 231 -13.91 3.31 59.28
C GLN A 231 -14.52 4.41 60.15
N LYS A 232 -13.70 5.33 60.68
CA LYS A 232 -14.16 6.50 61.46
C LYS A 232 -14.89 7.57 60.66
N LEU A 233 -14.79 7.58 59.32
CA LEU A 233 -15.53 8.50 58.45
C LEU A 233 -16.93 7.96 58.08
N PHE A 234 -17.12 6.64 58.18
CA PHE A 234 -18.39 5.96 57.93
C PHE A 234 -19.16 5.63 59.24
N THR A 235 -18.64 6.07 60.38
CA THR A 235 -19.28 5.98 61.71
C THR A 235 -19.54 7.39 62.23
#